data_AF-A0A517W8C1-F1
#
_entry.id   AF-A0A517W8C1-F1
#
_cell.length_a   1.000
_cell.length_b   1.000
_cell.length_c   1.000
_cell.angle_alpha   90.00
_cell.angle_beta   90.00
_cell.angle_gamma   90.00
#
_symmetry.space_group_name_H-M   'P 1'
#
loop_
_entity.id
_entity.type
_entity.pdbx_description
1 polymer ?
#
loop_
_entity_poly.entity_id
_entity_poly.type
_entity_poly.pdbx_seq_one_letter_code
_entity_poly.pdbx_strand_id
1 'polypeptide(L)'
;MLENVSPKVVHKLMAAEGYLELGMPIQALEALSTVEEAGPLEAMRLFLIGESYLRQERYHEAIEPLHQAARLFPVMESRKAWSSLSECFRLGGYHELAEVALLTAEAVEEIESSCEVLRAPREEFPRWEWMQVSSRMSGSVGSDWRDLPRIPR
;
A
#
# COMPACT_ATOMS: atom_id res chain seq x y z
N MET A 1 -8.18 -2.29 -15.06
CA MET A 1 -8.68 -0.92 -14.83
C MET A 1 -7.48 -0.01 -14.50
N LEU A 2 -6.54 0.13 -15.44
CA LEU A 2 -5.39 1.05 -15.39
C LEU A 2 -5.40 1.85 -16.70
N GLU A 3 -6.57 2.37 -17.06
CA GLU A 3 -6.74 3.14 -18.29
C GLU A 3 -6.34 4.59 -18.00
N ASN A 4 -5.28 5.03 -18.69
CA ASN A 4 -4.81 6.40 -18.87
C ASN A 4 -4.13 7.12 -17.68
N VAL A 5 -3.03 6.58 -17.17
CA VAL A 5 -1.99 7.46 -16.59
C VAL A 5 -1.14 8.02 -17.74
N SER A 6 -1.09 9.34 -17.87
CA SER A 6 -0.27 10.00 -18.90
C SER A 6 1.21 9.63 -18.70
N PRO A 7 1.94 9.18 -19.75
CA PRO A 7 3.37 8.92 -19.64
C PRO A 7 4.14 10.12 -19.09
N LYS A 8 3.73 11.35 -19.42
CA LYS A 8 4.34 12.57 -18.91
C LYS A 8 4.27 12.64 -17.38
N VAL A 9 3.14 12.25 -16.77
CA VAL A 9 2.96 12.22 -15.32
C VAL A 9 3.93 11.22 -14.69
N VAL A 10 4.01 10.01 -15.24
CA VAL A 10 4.94 8.97 -14.76
C VAL A 10 6.38 9.48 -14.79
N HIS A 11 6.84 10.06 -15.91
CA HIS A 11 8.20 10.59 -16.02
C HIS A 11 8.48 11.71 -15.01
N LYS A 12 7.50 12.58 -14.74
CA LYS A 12 7.65 13.66 -13.74
C LYS A 12 7.75 13.12 -12.32
N LEU A 13 6.95 12.12 -11.96
CA LEU A 13 7.03 11.45 -10.66
C LEU A 13 8.38 10.76 -10.48
N MET A 14 8.83 9.99 -11.47
CA MET A 14 10.14 9.32 -11.43
C MET A 14 11.29 10.33 -11.33
N ALA A 15 11.22 11.45 -12.06
CA ALA A 15 12.22 12.51 -11.95
C ALA A 15 12.24 13.12 -10.54
N ALA A 16 11.08 13.40 -9.95
CA ALA A 16 10.98 13.96 -8.61
C ALA A 16 11.52 12.99 -7.54
N GLU A 17 11.20 11.70 -7.65
CA GLU A 17 11.78 10.66 -6.79
C GLU A 17 13.30 10.64 -6.90
N GLY A 18 13.85 10.58 -8.11
CA GLY A 18 15.30 10.63 -8.33
C GLY A 18 15.95 11.92 -7.81
N TYR A 19 15.28 13.07 -7.93
CA TYR A 19 15.76 14.31 -7.31
C TYR A 19 15.81 14.22 -5.78
N LEU A 20 14.82 13.59 -5.14
CA LEU A 20 14.83 13.41 -3.68
C LEU A 20 15.91 12.43 -3.22
N GLU A 21 16.19 11.37 -3.97
CA GLU A 21 17.31 10.45 -3.73
C GLU A 21 18.66 11.16 -3.79
N LEU A 22 18.77 12.18 -4.66
CA LEU A 22 19.97 13.01 -4.81
C LEU A 22 20.03 14.22 -3.85
N GLY A 23 19.06 14.36 -2.94
CA GLY A 23 19.00 15.49 -2.01
C GLY A 23 18.68 16.84 -2.68
N MET A 24 17.91 16.81 -3.77
CA MET A 24 17.50 17.98 -4.57
C MET A 24 15.99 18.27 -4.43
N PRO A 25 15.50 18.61 -3.22
CA PRO A 25 14.05 18.71 -2.97
C PRO A 25 13.37 19.88 -3.70
N ILE A 26 14.11 20.94 -4.04
CA ILE A 26 13.57 22.08 -4.81
C ILE A 26 13.23 21.61 -6.24
N GLN A 27 14.16 20.92 -6.90
CA GLN A 27 13.97 20.37 -8.24
C GLN A 27 12.87 19.30 -8.27
N ALA A 28 12.72 18.53 -7.20
CA ALA A 28 11.60 17.60 -7.05
C ALA A 28 10.25 18.34 -7.08
N LEU A 29 10.07 19.40 -6.29
CA LEU A 29 8.86 20.22 -6.34
C LEU A 29 8.65 20.87 -7.71
N GLU A 30 9.70 21.40 -8.33
CA GLU A 30 9.60 22.00 -9.68
C GLU A 30 9.12 20.99 -10.72
N ALA A 31 9.63 19.75 -10.69
CA ALA A 31 9.17 18.68 -11.57
C ALA A 31 7.67 18.40 -11.37
N LEU A 32 7.21 18.36 -10.11
CA LEU A 32 5.82 18.07 -9.73
C LEU A 32 4.87 19.24 -9.94
N SER A 33 5.36 20.48 -9.95
CA SER A 33 4.53 21.70 -10.13
C SER A 33 3.74 21.72 -11.43
N THR A 34 4.22 20.98 -12.44
CA THR A 34 3.58 20.86 -13.76
C THR A 34 2.56 19.72 -13.85
N VAL A 35 2.33 18.99 -12.75
CA VAL A 35 1.39 17.88 -12.64
C VAL A 35 0.18 18.34 -11.83
N GLU A 36 -0.89 18.71 -12.53
CA GLU A 36 -2.15 19.18 -11.93
C GLU A 36 -2.93 18.03 -11.27
N GLU A 37 -3.04 16.88 -11.94
CA GLU A 37 -3.73 15.68 -11.45
C GLU A 37 -2.97 14.42 -11.90
N ALA A 38 -2.65 13.52 -10.98
CA ALA A 38 -1.95 12.26 -11.29
C ALA A 38 -2.87 11.02 -11.31
N GLY A 39 -4.18 11.20 -11.13
CA GLY A 39 -5.17 10.13 -11.17
C GLY A 39 -4.81 8.99 -10.20
N PRO A 40 -4.67 7.74 -10.64
CA PRO A 40 -4.26 6.62 -9.78
C PRO A 40 -2.92 6.82 -9.05
N LEU A 41 -2.04 7.71 -9.54
CA LEU A 41 -0.75 8.00 -8.92
C LEU A 41 -0.78 9.24 -8.01
N GLU A 42 -1.97 9.76 -7.68
CA GLU A 42 -2.11 10.96 -6.86
C GLU A 42 -1.52 10.79 -5.45
N ALA A 43 -1.66 9.61 -4.84
CA ALA A 43 -1.00 9.30 -3.56
C ALA A 43 0.53 9.47 -3.64
N MET A 44 1.14 8.98 -4.72
CA MET A 44 2.59 9.11 -4.95
C MET A 44 2.99 10.56 -5.19
N ARG A 45 2.22 11.30 -6.00
CA ARG A 45 2.47 12.73 -6.25
C ARG A 45 2.49 13.53 -4.95
N LEU A 46 1.48 13.34 -4.11
CA LEU A 46 1.34 14.02 -2.82
C LEU A 46 2.44 13.62 -1.84
N PHE A 47 2.81 12.33 -1.81
CA PHE A 47 3.93 11.84 -1.01
C PHE A 47 5.24 12.55 -1.37
N LEU A 48 5.58 12.60 -2.67
CA LEU A 48 6.80 13.24 -3.14
C LEU A 48 6.79 14.76 -2.88
N ILE A 49 5.65 15.44 -2.99
CA ILE A 49 5.51 16.86 -2.61
C ILE A 49 5.80 17.03 -1.12
N GLY A 50 5.17 16.22 -0.27
CA GLY A 50 5.33 16.25 1.17
C GLY A 50 6.78 16.00 1.60
N GLU A 51 7.40 14.97 1.04
CA GLU A 51 8.81 14.63 1.22
C GLU A 51 9.76 15.74 0.77
N SER A 52 9.40 16.46 -0.28
CA SER A 52 10.19 17.60 -0.76
C SER A 52 10.11 18.78 0.21
N TYR A 53 8.93 19.06 0.78
CA TYR A 53 8.78 20.09 1.82
C TYR A 53 9.50 19.68 3.12
N LEU A 54 9.39 18.42 3.52
CA LEU A 54 10.06 17.89 4.71
C LEU A 54 11.58 18.08 4.63
N ARG A 55 12.21 17.70 3.49
CA ARG A 55 13.66 17.90 3.25
C ARG A 55 14.08 19.38 3.14
N GLN A 56 13.13 20.29 2.95
CA GLN A 56 13.36 21.74 2.98
C GLN A 56 13.08 22.34 4.37
N GLU A 57 12.83 21.52 5.39
CA GLU A 57 12.45 21.93 6.75
C GLU A 57 11.14 22.74 6.79
N ARG A 58 10.32 22.63 5.73
CA ARG A 58 9.02 23.29 5.59
C ARG A 58 7.93 22.40 6.17
N TYR A 59 8.02 22.13 7.47
CA TYR A 59 7.21 21.11 8.14
C TYR A 59 5.71 21.39 8.02
N HIS A 60 5.29 22.63 8.21
CA HIS A 60 3.86 22.99 8.11
C HIS A 60 3.29 22.70 6.71
N GLU A 61 4.03 23.00 5.64
CA GLU A 61 3.60 22.70 4.26
C GLU A 61 3.67 21.21 3.89
N ALA A 62 4.51 20.42 4.58
CA ALA A 62 4.63 18.99 4.37
C ALA A 62 3.46 18.18 4.94
N ILE A 63 2.81 18.67 6.02
CA ILE A 63 1.77 17.93 6.76
C ILE A 63 0.62 17.50 5.84
N GLU A 64 -0.02 18.45 5.14
CA GLU A 64 -1.24 18.14 4.37
C GLU A 64 -0.96 17.17 3.21
N PRO A 65 0.07 17.36 2.36
CA PRO A 65 0.40 16.39 1.30
C PRO A 65 0.74 15.00 1.84
N LEU A 66 1.53 14.90 2.92
CA LEU A 66 1.88 13.60 3.52
C LEU A 66 0.66 12.90 4.11
N HIS A 67 -0.21 13.63 4.80
CA HIS A 67 -1.44 13.09 5.36
C HIS A 67 -2.40 12.61 4.27
N GLN A 68 -2.60 13.40 3.22
CA GLN A 68 -3.43 12.97 2.09
C GLN A 68 -2.84 11.75 1.37
N ALA A 69 -1.52 11.72 1.16
CA ALA A 69 -0.85 10.56 0.57
C ALA A 69 -1.07 9.30 1.42
N ALA A 70 -0.88 9.38 2.74
CA ALA A 70 -1.08 8.27 3.65
C ALA A 70 -2.51 7.72 3.63
N ARG A 71 -3.51 8.58 3.40
CA ARG A 71 -4.92 8.18 3.27
C ARG A 71 -5.27 7.58 1.90
N LEU A 72 -4.58 8.00 0.84
CA LEU A 72 -4.85 7.56 -0.53
C LEU A 72 -4.11 6.29 -0.91
N PHE A 73 -2.95 6.03 -0.32
CA PHE A 73 -2.26 4.77 -0.51
C PHE A 73 -3.15 3.60 -0.04
N PRO A 74 -3.12 2.45 -0.74
CA PRO A 74 -3.62 1.23 -0.14
C PRO A 74 -2.82 0.95 1.15
N VAL A 75 -3.48 0.27 2.10
CA VAL A 75 -2.98 0.17 3.48
C VAL A 75 -1.54 -0.34 3.53
N MET A 76 -1.21 -1.32 2.71
CA MET A 76 0.10 -1.99 2.65
C MET A 76 1.23 -1.12 2.06
N GLU A 77 0.89 -0.01 1.39
CA GLU A 77 1.85 0.92 0.81
C GLU A 77 1.89 2.24 1.60
N SER A 78 0.93 2.45 2.51
CA SER A 78 0.78 3.69 3.29
C SER A 78 1.85 3.89 4.37
N ARG A 79 2.56 2.82 4.76
CA ARG A 79 3.54 2.84 5.86
C ARG A 79 4.54 4.00 5.74
N LYS A 80 5.17 4.14 4.56
CA LYS A 80 6.18 5.19 4.31
C LYS A 80 5.63 6.60 4.49
N ALA A 81 4.38 6.82 4.07
CA ALA A 81 3.74 8.13 4.21
C ALA A 81 3.42 8.44 5.68
N TRP A 82 2.95 7.46 6.47
CA TRP A 82 2.75 7.63 7.91
C TRP A 82 4.06 7.88 8.66
N SER A 83 5.14 7.16 8.34
CA SER A 83 6.47 7.41 8.92
C SER A 83 6.99 8.81 8.60
N SER A 84 6.81 9.26 7.35
CA SER A 84 7.23 10.61 6.92
C SER A 84 6.40 11.70 7.60
N LEU A 85 5.10 11.47 7.79
CA LEU A 85 4.21 12.38 8.52
C LEU A 85 4.58 12.44 10.01
N SER A 86 4.90 11.30 10.62
CA SER A 86 5.41 11.25 12.01
C SER A 86 6.68 12.08 12.16
N GLU A 87 7.64 11.90 11.26
CA GLU A 87 8.88 12.67 11.24
C GLU A 87 8.61 14.17 11.08
N CYS A 88 7.71 14.53 10.16
CA CYS A 88 7.26 15.89 9.95
C CYS A 88 6.68 16.52 11.22
N PHE A 89 5.78 15.82 11.92
CA PHE A 89 5.24 16.29 13.19
C PHE A 89 6.32 16.43 14.27
N ARG A 90 7.22 15.46 14.36
CA ARG A 90 8.31 15.46 15.35
C ARG A 90 9.22 16.67 15.18
N LEU A 91 9.64 16.94 13.95
CA LEU A 91 10.49 18.09 13.63
C LEU A 91 9.74 19.42 13.74
N GLY A 92 8.43 19.43 13.46
CA GLY A 92 7.55 20.57 13.67
C GLY A 92 7.16 20.86 15.12
N GLY A 93 7.55 20.02 16.09
CA GLY A 93 7.25 20.17 17.52
C GLY A 93 5.92 19.59 17.98
N TYR A 94 5.21 18.85 17.12
CA TYR A 94 3.92 18.22 17.41
C TYR A 94 4.10 16.78 17.91
N HIS A 95 4.74 16.59 19.06
CA HIS A 95 5.19 15.28 19.55
C HIS A 95 4.07 14.24 19.70
N GLU A 96 2.90 14.64 20.19
CA GLU A 96 1.76 13.72 20.38
C GLU A 96 1.24 13.21 19.02
N LEU A 97 1.14 14.08 18.02
CA LEU A 97 0.74 13.70 16.67
C LEU A 97 1.80 12.82 15.98
N ALA A 98 3.08 13.09 16.27
CA ALA A 98 4.18 12.26 15.76
C ALA A 98 4.08 10.82 16.28
N GLU A 99 3.80 10.64 17.57
CA GLU A 99 3.62 9.31 18.18
C GLU A 99 2.43 8.57 17.56
N VAL A 100 1.29 9.24 17.41
CA VAL A 100 0.11 8.63 16.75
C VAL A 100 0.44 8.19 15.33
N ALA A 101 1.09 9.04 14.54
CA ALA A 101 1.48 8.70 13.16
C ALA A 101 2.50 7.55 13.10
N LEU A 102 3.42 7.46 14.07
CA LEU A 102 4.38 6.36 14.16
C LEU A 102 3.67 5.04 14.47
N LEU A 103 2.80 5.02 15.48
CA LEU A 103 2.02 3.84 15.84
C LEU A 103 1.16 3.36 14.66
N THR A 104 0.61 4.26 13.85
CA THR A 104 -0.11 3.87 12.63
C THR A 104 0.80 3.22 11.58
N ALA A 105 2.05 3.68 11.43
CA ALA A 105 3.01 3.04 10.54
C ALA A 105 3.40 1.64 11.04
N GLU A 106 3.64 1.49 12.34
CA GLU A 106 3.96 0.21 12.98
C GLU A 106 2.79 -0.79 12.89
N ALA A 107 1.54 -0.33 13.03
CA ALA A 107 0.38 -1.19 12.83
C ALA A 107 0.30 -1.72 11.38
N VAL A 108 0.66 -0.91 10.38
CA VAL A 108 0.75 -1.38 8.99
C VAL A 108 1.84 -2.43 8.84
N GLU A 109 2.99 -2.26 9.52
CA GLU A 109 4.06 -3.25 9.56
C GLU A 109 3.63 -4.60 10.12
N GLU A 110 2.90 -4.58 11.23
CA GLU A 110 2.38 -5.79 11.86
C GLU A 110 1.38 -6.51 10.95
N ILE A 111 0.53 -5.75 10.24
CA ILE A 111 -0.40 -6.30 9.23
C ILE A 111 0.38 -6.95 8.09
N GLU A 112 1.43 -6.29 7.59
CA GLU A 112 2.29 -6.81 6.53
C GLU A 112 2.93 -8.15 6.92
N SER A 113 3.56 -8.18 8.09
CA SER A 113 4.20 -9.39 8.64
C SER A 113 3.18 -10.52 8.87
N SER A 114 2.02 -10.20 9.44
CA SER A 114 0.96 -11.18 9.69
C SER A 114 0.41 -11.77 8.37
N CYS A 115 0.24 -10.94 7.34
CA CYS A 115 -0.21 -11.40 6.03
C CYS A 115 0.85 -12.22 5.30
N GLU A 116 2.14 -11.91 5.47
CA GLU A 116 3.24 -12.72 4.95
C GLU A 116 3.24 -14.12 5.58
N VAL A 117 3.05 -14.22 6.90
CA VAL A 117 2.91 -15.51 7.60
C VAL A 117 1.73 -16.32 7.06
N LEU A 118 0.62 -15.67 6.70
CA LEU A 118 -0.52 -16.33 6.05
C LEU A 118 -0.27 -16.72 4.59
N ARG A 119 0.67 -16.04 3.91
CA ARG A 119 1.09 -16.32 2.52
C ARG A 119 2.24 -17.30 2.40
N ALA A 120 3.00 -17.53 3.47
CA ALA A 120 3.95 -18.63 3.53
C ALA A 120 3.21 -19.91 3.13
N PRO A 121 3.76 -20.74 2.23
CA PRO A 121 3.10 -21.98 1.87
C PRO A 121 2.87 -22.74 3.17
N ARG A 122 1.58 -22.94 3.53
CA ARG A 122 1.21 -24.02 4.45
C ARG A 122 2.02 -25.20 3.96
N GLU A 123 2.94 -25.68 4.80
CA GLU A 123 3.81 -26.83 4.53
C GLU A 123 3.08 -27.79 3.61
N GLU A 124 3.68 -28.08 2.45
CA GLU A 124 3.12 -28.91 1.40
C GLU A 124 2.36 -30.08 2.01
N PHE A 125 1.02 -29.94 2.12
CA PHE A 125 0.19 -31.06 2.52
C PHE A 125 0.39 -32.09 1.42
N PRO A 126 1.04 -33.24 1.69
CA PRO A 126 1.38 -34.15 0.63
C PRO A 126 0.08 -34.61 -0.02
N ARG A 127 -0.01 -34.43 -1.34
CA ARG A 127 -1.18 -34.73 -2.19
C ARG A 127 -1.71 -36.18 -2.05
N TRP A 128 -1.04 -37.06 -1.32
CA TRP A 128 -1.35 -38.48 -1.19
C TRP A 128 -2.21 -38.85 0.04
N GLU A 129 -2.48 -37.95 1.00
CA GLU A 129 -3.35 -38.28 2.14
C GLU A 129 -4.86 -38.28 1.81
N TRP A 130 -5.26 -37.63 0.71
CA TRP A 130 -6.67 -37.62 0.25
C TRP A 130 -7.15 -38.97 -0.30
N MET A 131 -6.25 -39.87 -0.72
CA MET A 131 -6.62 -41.17 -1.30
C MET A 131 -6.94 -42.24 -0.25
N GLN A 132 -6.60 -42.04 1.02
CA GLN A 132 -6.85 -43.04 2.07
C GLN A 132 -8.19 -42.84 2.79
N VAL A 133 -8.76 -41.63 2.79
CA VAL A 133 -10.11 -41.40 3.34
C VAL A 133 -11.19 -41.85 2.35
N SER A 134 -10.95 -41.76 1.03
CA SER A 134 -11.91 -42.20 0.00
C SER A 134 -11.98 -43.72 -0.18
N SER A 135 -11.04 -44.48 0.38
CA SER A 135 -10.95 -45.94 0.17
C SER A 135 -11.83 -46.77 1.12
N ARG A 136 -12.62 -46.14 2.01
CA ARG A 136 -13.57 -46.86 2.88
C ARG A 136 -15.04 -46.74 2.49
N MET A 137 -15.41 -46.01 1.45
CA MET A 137 -16.81 -45.88 1.02
C MET A 137 -16.96 -45.90 -0.49
N SER A 138 -16.78 -47.07 -1.08
CA SER A 138 -17.32 -47.40 -2.40
C SER A 138 -17.93 -48.79 -2.38
N GLY A 139 -18.96 -48.94 -1.55
CA GLY A 139 -20.10 -49.76 -1.93
C GLY A 139 -20.86 -49.02 -3.03
N SER A 140 -20.82 -49.59 -4.24
CA SER A 140 -21.57 -49.24 -5.44
C SER A 140 -22.93 -48.58 -5.18
N VAL A 141 -23.24 -47.49 -5.90
CA VAL A 141 -24.45 -47.31 -6.73
C VAL A 141 -24.26 -46.03 -7.56
N GLY A 142 -24.54 -46.13 -8.86
CA GLY A 142 -24.33 -45.06 -9.85
C GLY A 142 -25.50 -44.09 -10.00
N SER A 143 -25.25 -43.05 -10.82
CA SER A 143 -26.19 -42.06 -11.42
C SER A 143 -26.98 -41.20 -10.42
N ASP A 144 -27.16 -39.89 -10.56
CA ASP A 144 -27.48 -39.09 -11.74
C ASP A 144 -27.27 -37.60 -11.37
N TRP A 145 -26.75 -36.76 -12.27
CA TRP A 145 -26.35 -35.36 -12.00
C TRP A 145 -27.53 -34.37 -12.00
N ARG A 146 -28.76 -34.86 -11.86
CA ARG A 146 -29.98 -34.05 -11.96
C ARG A 146 -30.65 -33.68 -10.63
N ASP A 147 -30.13 -34.16 -9.49
CA ASP A 147 -30.67 -33.84 -8.16
C ASP A 147 -29.76 -32.92 -7.35
N LEU A 148 -29.45 -31.73 -7.88
CA LEU A 148 -28.89 -30.67 -7.04
C LEU A 148 -30.05 -29.92 -6.35
N PRO A 149 -30.08 -29.84 -5.01
CA PRO A 149 -31.14 -29.16 -4.30
C PRO A 149 -31.09 -27.64 -4.58
N ARG A 150 -32.23 -27.09 -5.02
CA ARG A 150 -32.44 -25.64 -5.11
C ARG A 150 -32.43 -25.02 -3.72
N ILE A 151 -31.55 -24.06 -3.50
CA ILE A 151 -31.46 -23.26 -2.27
C ILE A 151 -32.67 -22.32 -2.22
N PRO A 152 -33.53 -22.38 -1.18
CA PRO A 152 -34.59 -21.40 -1.02
C PRO A 152 -34.05 -20.10 -0.39
N ARG A 153 -34.73 -18.99 -0.72
CA ARG A 153 -34.47 -17.63 -0.20
C ARG A 153 -34.84 -17.48 1.26
#